data_AF-A0A934AB82-F1
#
_entry.id   AF-A0A934AB82-F1
#
_cell.length_a   1.000
_cell.length_b   1.000
_cell.length_c   1.000
_cell.angle_alpha   90.00
_cell.angle_beta   90.00
_cell.angle_gamma   90.00
#
_symmetry.space_group_name_H-M   'P 1'
#
loop_
_entity.id
_entity.type
_entity.pdbx_description
1 polymer ?
#
loop_
_entity_poly.entity_id
_entity_poly.type
_entity_poly.pdbx_seq_one_letter_code
_entity_poly.pdbx_strand_id
1 'polypeptide(L)'
;METNILTLPSNPREHHVVFLDKQRIQVSDGKTGKIQSLDFPATIVRDGDIVDNTSFSQSLLPWVKSLSLLPGTASLILANGVCFGINLSHDSDEKKDAEISAFIESVPFSLVRERQITLGITPMEIAANKEFYDQVRIILGSCALPVVEVLPLCVLDGVAGKRWMDTEMAQYIQNHRESLKRFNLLDPEEVPVSTSNLLVNKEKPMQVYILLSVFGALVIILLYLLFGR
;
A
#
# COMPACT_ATOMS: atom_id res chain seq x y z
N MET A 1 -42.40 6.61 13.23
CA MET A 1 -41.39 5.85 12.47
C MET A 1 -40.09 6.59 12.63
N GLU A 2 -39.33 6.24 13.66
CA GLU A 2 -38.06 6.88 13.99
C GLU A 2 -36.93 6.21 13.22
N THR A 3 -36.23 7.01 12.41
CA THR A 3 -35.09 6.58 11.62
C THR A 3 -33.91 6.33 12.56
N ASN A 4 -33.54 5.06 12.69
CA ASN A 4 -32.44 4.60 13.52
C ASN A 4 -31.12 5.04 12.85
N ILE A 5 -30.57 6.17 13.31
CA ILE A 5 -29.23 6.62 12.93
C ILE A 5 -28.25 5.71 13.67
N LEU A 6 -27.54 4.87 12.92
CA LEU A 6 -26.45 4.04 13.43
C LEU A 6 -25.36 4.96 13.97
N THR A 7 -25.44 5.29 15.26
CA THR A 7 -24.39 5.98 15.98
C THR A 7 -23.16 5.07 16.01
N LEU A 8 -22.07 5.55 15.41
CA LEU A 8 -20.75 4.96 15.58
C LEU A 8 -20.47 4.86 17.09
N PRO A 9 -20.29 3.68 17.69
CA PRO A 9 -20.00 3.58 19.12
C PRO A 9 -18.72 4.34 19.48
N SER A 10 -18.88 5.26 20.43
CA SER A 10 -17.90 6.13 21.09
C SER A 10 -17.28 5.46 22.32
N ASN A 11 -16.69 4.28 22.13
CA ASN A 11 -15.87 3.56 23.13
C ASN A 11 -14.48 3.34 22.49
N PRO A 12 -13.35 3.21 23.21
CA PRO A 12 -12.05 3.12 22.55
C PRO A 12 -12.02 1.79 21.80
N ARG A 13 -12.32 1.85 20.50
CA ARG A 13 -12.26 0.70 19.61
C ARG A 13 -10.80 0.27 19.60
N GLU A 14 -10.55 -0.99 19.90
CA GLU A 14 -9.24 -1.61 19.77
C GLU A 14 -8.62 -1.15 18.44
N HIS A 15 -7.43 -0.56 18.53
CA HIS A 15 -6.77 0.05 17.40
C HIS A 15 -5.52 -0.75 17.06
N HIS A 16 -5.58 -1.42 15.92
CA HIS A 16 -4.55 -2.32 15.44
C HIS A 16 -3.61 -1.58 14.51
N VAL A 17 -2.35 -2.01 14.47
CA VAL A 17 -1.38 -1.47 13.51
C VAL A 17 -1.04 -2.57 12.53
N VAL A 18 -1.14 -2.26 11.24
CA VAL A 18 -0.79 -3.17 10.15
C VAL A 18 0.42 -2.60 9.45
N PHE A 19 1.47 -3.39 9.28
CA PHE A 19 2.67 -3.01 8.55
C PHE A 19 2.76 -3.83 7.27
N LEU A 20 2.83 -3.15 6.13
CA LEU A 20 2.88 -3.75 4.81
C LEU A 20 4.25 -3.49 4.18
N ASP A 21 4.96 -4.56 3.88
CA ASP A 21 6.21 -4.58 3.13
C ASP A 21 6.02 -5.35 1.81
N LYS A 22 7.04 -5.37 0.94
CA LYS A 22 6.98 -5.90 -0.43
C LYS A 22 6.37 -7.29 -0.55
N GLN A 23 6.60 -8.15 0.43
CA GLN A 23 6.14 -9.55 0.43
C GLN A 23 5.71 -10.00 1.83
N ARG A 24 5.51 -9.08 2.76
CA ARG A 24 5.20 -9.39 4.15
C ARG A 24 4.14 -8.46 4.66
N ILE A 25 3.20 -9.00 5.43
CA ILE A 25 2.29 -8.22 6.25
C ILE A 25 2.50 -8.58 7.71
N GLN A 26 2.50 -7.58 8.58
CA GLN A 26 2.54 -7.76 10.02
C GLN A 26 1.34 -7.05 10.66
N VAL A 27 0.75 -7.64 11.68
CA VAL A 27 -0.36 -7.04 12.43
C VAL A 27 -0.02 -7.05 13.91
N SER A 28 -0.09 -5.88 14.53
CA SER A 28 -0.01 -5.68 15.97
C SER A 28 -1.42 -5.64 16.53
N ASP A 29 -1.70 -6.54 17.47
CA ASP A 29 -2.93 -6.52 18.26
C ASP A 29 -2.96 -5.27 19.15
N GLY A 30 -4.01 -4.46 19.01
CA GLY A 30 -4.24 -3.25 19.80
C GLY A 30 -4.29 -3.50 21.32
N LYS A 31 -4.71 -4.69 21.73
CA LYS A 31 -4.87 -5.05 23.15
C LYS A 31 -3.61 -5.60 23.78
N THR A 32 -2.98 -6.57 23.11
CA THR A 32 -1.84 -7.32 23.66
C THR A 32 -0.49 -6.79 23.20
N GLY A 33 -0.45 -5.96 22.16
CA GLY A 33 0.79 -5.55 21.49
C GLY A 33 1.52 -6.71 20.80
N LYS A 34 0.90 -7.90 20.71
CA LYS A 34 1.48 -9.06 20.05
C LYS A 34 1.52 -8.81 18.55
N ILE A 35 2.69 -8.97 17.97
CA ILE A 35 2.91 -8.84 16.54
C ILE A 35 2.92 -10.23 15.90
N GLN A 36 2.12 -10.38 14.85
CA GLN A 36 2.06 -11.59 14.04
C GLN A 36 2.37 -11.23 12.59
N SER A 37 2.99 -12.15 11.85
CA SER A 37 3.43 -11.89 10.48
C SER A 37 2.98 -13.00 9.53
N LEU A 38 2.77 -12.61 8.27
CA LEU A 38 2.54 -13.49 7.15
C LEU A 38 3.48 -13.08 6.02
N ASP A 39 4.27 -14.05 5.55
CA ASP A 39 5.13 -13.92 4.38
C ASP A 39 4.40 -14.47 3.15
N PHE A 40 4.43 -13.73 2.05
CA PHE A 40 3.90 -14.15 0.77
C PHE A 40 5.03 -14.68 -0.12
N PRO A 41 4.86 -15.85 -0.76
CA PRO A 41 5.79 -16.29 -1.78
C PRO A 41 5.75 -15.36 -3.00
N ALA A 42 6.86 -15.31 -3.74
CA ALA A 42 7.01 -14.49 -4.96
C ALA A 42 6.01 -14.83 -6.08
N THR A 43 5.36 -15.99 -6.00
CA THR A 43 4.28 -16.39 -6.91
C THR A 43 2.96 -15.68 -6.62
N ILE A 44 2.78 -15.16 -5.40
CA ILE A 44 1.57 -14.46 -4.95
C ILE A 44 1.80 -12.95 -4.93
N VAL A 45 2.86 -12.50 -4.28
CA VAL A 45 3.27 -11.09 -4.24
C VAL A 45 4.74 -11.00 -4.62
N ARG A 46 5.08 -10.15 -5.59
CA ARG A 46 6.45 -9.93 -6.04
C ARG A 46 6.76 -8.44 -6.04
N ASP A 47 7.75 -8.05 -5.26
CA ASP A 47 8.22 -6.65 -5.18
C ASP A 47 7.13 -5.61 -4.88
N GLY A 48 6.10 -5.99 -4.09
CA GLY A 48 4.98 -5.12 -3.76
C GLY A 48 3.81 -5.18 -4.75
N ASP A 49 3.90 -5.99 -5.82
CA ASP A 49 2.81 -6.23 -6.75
C ASP A 49 2.11 -7.56 -6.46
N ILE A 50 0.78 -7.57 -6.52
CA ILE A 50 -0.03 -8.78 -6.43
C ILE A 50 0.00 -9.49 -7.78
N VAL A 51 0.76 -10.59 -7.86
CA VAL A 51 0.90 -11.41 -9.08
C VAL A 51 -0.31 -12.34 -9.24
N ASP A 52 -0.84 -12.87 -8.14
CA ASP A 52 -2.02 -13.72 -8.10
C ASP A 52 -3.01 -13.25 -7.01
N ASN A 53 -4.02 -12.50 -7.44
CA ASN A 53 -5.05 -11.96 -6.55
C ASN A 53 -5.88 -13.05 -5.85
N THR A 54 -6.10 -14.19 -6.50
CA THR A 54 -6.88 -15.29 -5.92
C THR A 54 -6.10 -15.93 -4.78
N SER A 55 -4.84 -16.31 -5.04
CA SER A 55 -3.96 -16.89 -4.01
C SER A 55 -3.65 -15.90 -2.89
N PHE A 56 -3.54 -14.60 -3.21
CA PHE A 56 -3.37 -13.53 -2.22
C PHE A 56 -4.55 -13.50 -1.24
N SER A 57 -5.77 -13.41 -1.77
CA SER A 57 -6.99 -13.39 -0.96
C SER A 57 -7.17 -14.67 -0.14
N GLN A 58 -6.88 -15.84 -0.74
CA GLN A 58 -6.95 -17.14 -0.07
C GLN A 58 -5.89 -17.32 1.02
N SER A 59 -4.78 -16.58 0.97
CA SER A 59 -3.75 -16.59 2.01
C SER A 59 -4.05 -15.59 3.12
N LEU A 60 -4.38 -14.34 2.74
CA LEU A 60 -4.54 -13.25 3.70
C LEU A 60 -5.82 -13.37 4.53
N LEU A 61 -6.97 -13.66 3.91
CA LEU A 61 -8.25 -13.69 4.60
C LEU A 61 -8.29 -14.75 5.73
N PRO A 62 -7.91 -16.02 5.50
CA PRO A 62 -7.88 -17.02 6.58
C PRO A 62 -6.85 -16.68 7.65
N TRP A 63 -5.69 -16.14 7.27
CA TRP A 63 -4.68 -15.72 8.22
C TRP A 63 -5.20 -14.61 9.15
N VAL A 64 -5.80 -13.54 8.63
CA VAL A 64 -6.39 -12.47 9.45
C VAL A 64 -7.44 -13.03 10.42
N LYS A 65 -8.30 -13.94 9.95
CA LYS A 65 -9.30 -14.60 10.81
C LYS A 65 -8.66 -15.45 11.91
N SER A 66 -7.53 -16.10 11.63
CA SER A 66 -6.81 -16.91 12.62
C SER A 66 -6.21 -16.07 13.76
N LEU A 67 -5.93 -14.79 13.53
CA LEU A 67 -5.36 -13.89 14.55
C LEU A 67 -6.31 -13.66 15.73
N SER A 68 -7.62 -13.94 15.56
CA SER A 68 -8.65 -13.77 16.59
C SER A 68 -8.66 -12.36 17.21
N LEU A 69 -8.39 -11.34 16.39
CA LEU A 69 -8.36 -9.95 16.80
C LEU A 69 -9.75 -9.47 17.20
N LEU A 70 -9.82 -8.62 18.21
CA LEU A 70 -11.06 -7.95 18.57
C LEU A 70 -11.48 -6.99 17.45
N PRO A 71 -12.78 -6.92 17.11
CA PRO A 71 -13.29 -5.93 16.17
C PRO A 71 -12.87 -4.52 16.55
N GLY A 72 -12.44 -3.74 15.55
CA GLY A 72 -11.71 -2.51 15.84
C GLY A 72 -11.45 -1.65 14.61
N THR A 73 -10.43 -0.82 14.68
CA THR A 73 -9.94 -0.05 13.51
C THR A 73 -8.46 -0.35 13.32
N ALA A 74 -7.95 -0.12 12.10
CA ALA A 74 -6.55 -0.36 11.80
C ALA A 74 -5.88 0.84 11.12
N SER A 75 -4.64 1.13 11.51
CA SER A 75 -3.73 1.97 10.73
C SER A 75 -2.83 1.10 9.88
N LEU A 76 -2.79 1.38 8.57
CA LEU A 76 -1.96 0.65 7.63
C LEU A 76 -0.68 1.45 7.34
N ILE A 77 0.47 0.91 7.70
CA ILE A 77 1.77 1.52 7.50
C ILE A 77 2.43 0.88 6.29
N LEU A 78 2.86 1.70 5.34
CA LEU A 78 3.51 1.27 4.11
C LEU A 78 5.03 1.39 4.26
N ALA A 79 5.76 0.28 4.16
CA ALA A 79 7.21 0.28 4.17
C ALA A 79 7.80 1.00 2.94
N ASN A 80 9.08 1.39 3.02
CA ASN A 80 9.81 2.05 1.93
C ASN A 80 9.89 1.21 0.64
N GLY A 81 9.59 -0.08 0.71
CA GLY A 81 9.54 -0.97 -0.46
C GLY A 81 8.22 -0.94 -1.23
N VAL A 82 7.15 -0.40 -0.63
CA VAL A 82 5.80 -0.33 -1.21
C VAL A 82 5.28 1.11 -1.33
N CYS A 83 6.05 2.05 -0.77
CA CYS A 83 5.80 3.48 -0.77
C CYS A 83 7.13 4.20 -0.99
N PHE A 84 7.20 5.00 -2.03
CA PHE A 84 8.35 5.80 -2.40
C PHE A 84 8.06 7.27 -2.12
N GLY A 85 9.11 8.05 -1.91
CA GLY A 85 8.94 9.49 -1.99
C GLY A 85 10.24 10.23 -2.26
N ILE A 86 10.08 11.43 -2.79
CA ILE A 86 11.16 12.32 -3.15
C ILE A 86 10.98 13.66 -2.43
N ASN A 87 12.09 14.24 -1.99
CA ASN A 87 12.09 15.60 -1.49
C ASN A 87 12.07 16.55 -2.68
N LEU A 88 11.11 17.46 -2.70
CA LEU A 88 10.98 18.46 -3.74
C LEU A 88 11.89 19.65 -3.44
N SER A 89 12.53 20.18 -4.48
CA SER A 89 13.36 21.38 -4.34
C SER A 89 12.50 22.62 -4.04
N HIS A 90 13.10 23.62 -3.38
CA HIS A 90 12.46 24.92 -3.13
C HIS A 90 12.50 25.87 -4.35
N ASP A 91 12.77 25.33 -5.54
CA ASP A 91 12.89 26.07 -6.79
C ASP A 91 11.52 26.53 -7.35
N SER A 92 11.51 27.09 -8.56
CA SER A 92 10.29 27.48 -9.28
C SER A 92 9.33 26.31 -9.47
N ASP A 93 8.03 26.59 -9.52
CA ASP A 93 7.00 25.55 -9.61
C ASP A 93 7.14 24.68 -10.87
N GLU A 94 7.58 25.24 -11.99
CA GLU A 94 7.88 24.49 -13.23
C GLU A 94 8.92 23.37 -13.02
N LYS A 95 9.91 23.59 -12.14
CA LYS A 95 10.94 22.58 -11.85
C LYS A 95 10.39 21.48 -10.94
N LYS A 96 9.52 21.84 -9.99
CA LYS A 96 8.85 20.86 -9.12
C LYS A 96 7.94 19.96 -9.93
N ASP A 97 7.18 20.50 -10.87
CA ASP A 97 6.28 19.71 -11.72
C ASP A 97 7.07 18.72 -12.59
N ALA A 98 8.25 19.13 -13.08
CA ALA A 98 9.16 18.24 -13.79
C ALA A 98 9.77 17.15 -12.88
N GLU A 99 10.16 17.49 -11.65
CA GLU A 99 10.65 16.52 -10.65
C GLU A 99 9.58 15.49 -10.27
N ILE A 100 8.34 15.94 -10.04
CA ILE A 100 7.19 15.08 -9.75
C ILE A 100 6.94 14.15 -10.92
N SER A 101 6.80 14.68 -12.14
CA SER A 101 6.51 13.86 -13.33
C SER A 101 7.58 12.78 -13.55
N ALA A 102 8.86 13.15 -13.47
CA ALA A 102 9.97 12.21 -13.61
C ALA A 102 9.97 11.16 -12.48
N PHE A 103 9.59 11.55 -11.27
CA PHE A 103 9.46 10.61 -10.15
C PHE A 103 8.35 9.60 -10.38
N ILE A 104 7.16 10.05 -10.76
CA ILE A 104 6.01 9.16 -11.02
C ILE A 104 6.33 8.16 -12.13
N GLU A 105 6.97 8.61 -13.22
CA GLU A 105 7.42 7.73 -14.30
C GLU A 105 8.46 6.68 -13.85
N SER A 106 9.21 6.98 -12.79
CA SER A 106 10.21 6.07 -12.23
C SER A 106 9.64 5.01 -11.27
N VAL A 107 8.41 5.19 -10.79
CA VAL A 107 7.78 4.30 -9.82
C VAL A 107 7.36 3.00 -10.51
N PRO A 108 7.83 1.83 -10.05
CA PRO A 108 7.63 0.56 -10.74
C PRO A 108 6.27 -0.08 -10.46
N PHE A 109 5.17 0.70 -10.44
CA PHE A 109 3.82 0.19 -10.15
C PHE A 109 2.83 0.55 -11.26
N SER A 110 1.86 -0.34 -11.48
CA SER A 110 0.84 -0.12 -12.52
C SER A 110 -0.22 0.91 -12.11
N LEU A 111 -0.58 0.95 -10.82
CA LEU A 111 -1.53 1.90 -10.27
C LEU A 111 -0.92 2.59 -9.04
N VAL A 112 -0.57 3.86 -9.22
CA VAL A 112 0.09 4.67 -8.20
C VAL A 112 -0.92 5.60 -7.55
N ARG A 113 -0.86 5.72 -6.22
CA ARG A 113 -1.47 6.82 -5.48
C ARG A 113 -0.40 7.83 -5.12
N GLU A 114 -0.65 9.07 -5.52
CA GLU A 114 0.26 10.19 -5.32
C GLU A 114 -0.29 11.12 -4.24
N ARG A 115 0.61 11.69 -3.43
CA ARG A 115 0.26 12.69 -2.43
C ARG A 115 1.49 13.49 -2.02
N GLN A 116 1.37 14.80 -2.17
CA GLN A 116 2.32 15.73 -1.58
C GLN A 116 2.07 15.85 -0.07
N ILE A 117 3.13 15.69 0.73
CA ILE A 117 3.13 15.91 2.16
C ILE A 117 4.24 16.90 2.55
N THR A 118 4.12 17.52 3.72
CA THR A 118 5.18 18.38 4.26
C THR A 118 5.79 17.71 5.49
N LEU A 119 7.03 17.24 5.39
CA LEU A 119 7.77 16.66 6.50
C LEU A 119 8.80 17.67 7.02
N GLY A 120 8.47 18.33 8.14
CA GLY A 120 9.26 19.44 8.65
C GLY A 120 9.14 20.68 7.78
N ILE A 121 10.21 21.05 7.07
CA ILE A 121 10.30 22.25 6.22
C ILE A 121 10.24 21.87 4.72
N THR A 122 10.52 20.62 4.39
CA THR A 122 10.70 20.19 3.00
C THR A 122 9.40 19.57 2.47
N PRO A 123 8.86 20.07 1.34
CA PRO A 123 7.77 19.39 0.65
C PRO A 123 8.29 18.06 0.07
N MET A 124 7.50 17.00 0.20
CA MET A 124 7.84 15.66 -0.25
C MET A 124 6.68 15.10 -1.07
N GLU A 125 6.97 14.57 -2.25
CA GLU A 125 5.99 13.82 -3.04
C GLU A 125 6.07 12.35 -2.68
N ILE A 126 4.91 11.71 -2.46
CA ILE A 126 4.81 10.29 -2.13
C ILE A 126 4.04 9.56 -3.21
N ALA A 127 4.57 8.40 -3.61
CA ALA A 127 3.93 7.47 -4.52
C ALA A 127 3.83 6.08 -3.87
N ALA A 128 2.62 5.54 -3.77
CA ALA A 128 2.36 4.21 -3.21
C ALA A 128 1.60 3.31 -4.20
N ASN A 129 1.82 2.00 -4.11
CA ASN A 129 1.04 1.03 -4.90
C ASN A 129 -0.41 0.96 -4.40
N LYS A 130 -1.33 1.61 -5.12
CA LYS A 130 -2.74 1.71 -4.74
C LYS A 130 -3.43 0.36 -4.71
N GLU A 131 -3.19 -0.47 -5.72
CA GLU A 131 -3.79 -1.78 -5.82
C GLU A 131 -3.40 -2.65 -4.62
N PHE A 132 -2.13 -2.65 -4.24
CA PHE A 132 -1.65 -3.51 -3.16
C PHE A 132 -2.30 -3.16 -1.82
N TYR A 133 -2.23 -1.90 -1.41
CA TYR A 133 -2.78 -1.51 -0.12
C TYR A 133 -4.32 -1.55 -0.12
N ASP A 134 -5.00 -1.27 -1.23
CA ASP A 134 -6.47 -1.33 -1.29
C ASP A 134 -6.98 -2.77 -1.14
N GLN A 135 -6.31 -3.77 -1.74
CA GLN A 135 -6.68 -5.17 -1.54
C GLN A 135 -6.53 -5.59 -0.07
N VAL A 136 -5.46 -5.15 0.59
CA VAL A 136 -5.29 -5.35 2.04
C VAL A 136 -6.42 -4.68 2.82
N ARG A 137 -6.79 -3.44 2.49
CA ARG A 137 -7.90 -2.71 3.13
C ARG A 137 -9.23 -3.43 3.00
N ILE A 138 -9.56 -3.93 1.80
CA ILE A 138 -10.80 -4.66 1.53
C ILE A 138 -10.87 -5.93 2.40
N ILE A 139 -9.80 -6.71 2.43
CA ILE A 139 -9.75 -7.96 3.20
C ILE A 139 -9.85 -7.68 4.71
N LEU A 140 -9.12 -6.70 5.23
CA LEU A 140 -9.21 -6.30 6.64
C LEU A 140 -10.60 -5.76 7.00
N GLY A 141 -11.21 -4.95 6.13
CA GLY A 141 -12.57 -4.45 6.31
C GLY A 141 -13.60 -5.58 6.42
N SER A 142 -13.46 -6.63 5.61
CA SER A 142 -14.31 -7.83 5.67
C SER A 142 -14.16 -8.63 6.98
N CYS A 143 -13.08 -8.40 7.73
CA CYS A 143 -12.79 -9.02 9.03
C CYS A 143 -13.13 -8.10 10.21
N ALA A 144 -14.00 -7.09 10.03
CA ALA A 144 -14.34 -6.09 11.05
C ALA A 144 -13.13 -5.29 11.56
N LEU A 145 -12.13 -5.11 10.69
CA LEU A 145 -10.94 -4.29 10.92
C LEU A 145 -10.81 -3.23 9.80
N PRO A 146 -11.78 -2.30 9.66
CA PRO A 146 -11.66 -1.23 8.68
C PRO A 146 -10.37 -0.43 8.89
N VAL A 147 -9.63 -0.26 7.81
CA VAL A 147 -8.43 0.60 7.76
C VAL A 147 -8.89 2.05 7.66
N VAL A 148 -8.58 2.82 8.70
CA VAL A 148 -9.02 4.22 8.86
C VAL A 148 -7.99 5.22 8.35
N GLU A 149 -6.73 4.80 8.24
CA GLU A 149 -5.63 5.60 7.72
C GLU A 149 -4.58 4.70 7.08
N VAL A 150 -3.95 5.21 6.03
CA VAL A 150 -2.80 4.61 5.36
C VAL A 150 -1.66 5.61 5.47
N LEU A 151 -0.56 5.23 6.11
CA LEU A 151 0.56 6.11 6.40
C LEU A 151 1.84 5.55 5.76
N PRO A 152 2.67 6.39 5.14
CA PRO A 152 4.00 5.99 4.72
C PRO A 152 4.91 5.76 5.94
N LEU A 153 5.91 4.89 5.86
CA LEU A 153 6.88 4.70 6.95
C LEU A 153 7.74 5.95 7.20
N CYS A 154 8.00 6.74 6.15
CA CYS A 154 8.89 7.91 6.23
C CYS A 154 8.37 9.03 7.16
N VAL A 155 7.09 9.05 7.51
CA VAL A 155 6.53 10.08 8.44
C VAL A 155 6.63 9.69 9.91
N LEU A 156 7.13 8.49 10.21
CA LEU A 156 7.31 8.01 11.57
C LEU A 156 8.70 8.39 12.07
N ASP A 157 8.79 9.53 12.75
CA ASP A 157 10.03 10.07 13.31
C ASP A 157 10.72 9.05 14.22
N GLY A 158 12.03 8.85 14.03
CA GLY A 158 12.87 7.97 14.87
C GLY A 158 12.72 6.45 14.63
N VAL A 159 11.69 6.01 13.91
CA VAL A 159 11.46 4.58 13.55
C VAL A 159 11.43 4.31 12.05
N ALA A 160 11.51 5.35 11.21
CA ALA A 160 11.52 5.26 9.74
C ALA A 160 12.65 4.38 9.14
N GLY A 161 13.70 4.08 9.92
CA GLY A 161 14.79 3.18 9.51
C GLY A 161 14.51 1.69 9.74
N LYS A 162 13.43 1.33 10.43
CA LYS A 162 13.11 -0.06 10.76
C LYS A 162 12.52 -0.78 9.54
N ARG A 163 13.01 -2.00 9.27
CA ARG A 163 12.51 -2.86 8.17
C ARG A 163 11.30 -3.71 8.55
N TRP A 164 10.99 -3.79 9.84
CA TRP A 164 9.87 -4.54 10.38
C TRP A 164 9.25 -3.75 11.53
N MET A 165 7.97 -4.00 11.78
CA MET A 165 7.26 -3.49 12.94
C MET A 165 7.72 -4.23 14.19
N ASP A 166 8.05 -3.45 15.21
CA ASP A 166 8.24 -3.91 16.58
C ASP A 166 7.24 -3.25 17.53
N THR A 167 7.23 -3.69 18.79
CA THR A 167 6.27 -3.21 19.78
C THR A 167 6.39 -1.72 20.02
N GLU A 168 7.61 -1.17 20.00
CA GLU A 168 7.87 0.26 20.17
C GLU A 168 7.24 1.07 19.03
N MET A 169 7.44 0.64 17.77
CA MET A 169 6.84 1.28 16.60
C MET A 169 5.31 1.24 16.64
N ALA A 170 4.73 0.08 16.99
CA ALA A 170 3.28 -0.07 17.10
C ALA A 170 2.70 0.87 18.18
N GLN A 171 3.34 0.95 19.35
CA GLN A 171 2.95 1.86 20.43
C GLN A 171 3.11 3.33 20.02
N TYR A 172 4.19 3.67 19.32
CA TYR A 172 4.40 5.03 18.83
C TYR A 172 3.25 5.48 17.92
N ILE A 173 2.84 4.63 16.97
CA ILE A 173 1.74 4.92 16.04
C ILE A 173 0.42 5.09 16.80
N GLN A 174 0.13 4.20 17.75
CA GLN A 174 -1.07 4.29 18.58
C GLN A 174 -1.14 5.61 19.37
N ASN A 175 -0.02 6.03 19.96
CA ASN A 175 0.06 7.23 20.80
C ASN A 175 0.05 8.54 19.99
N HIS A 176 0.53 8.53 18.73
CA HIS A 176 0.65 9.72 17.88
C HIS A 176 -0.38 9.75 16.74
N ARG A 177 -1.42 8.92 16.83
CA ARG A 177 -2.40 8.77 15.74
C ARG A 177 -2.99 10.10 15.27
N GLU A 178 -3.37 10.99 16.18
CA GLU A 178 -3.97 12.27 15.81
C GLU A 178 -3.03 13.17 15.00
N SER A 179 -1.74 13.20 15.34
CA SER A 179 -0.75 13.99 14.60
C SER A 179 -0.38 13.35 13.27
N LEU A 180 -0.52 12.01 13.15
CA LEU A 180 -0.23 11.28 11.93
C LEU A 180 -1.34 11.37 10.86
N LYS A 181 -2.59 11.67 11.25
CA LYS A 181 -3.72 11.81 10.31
C LYS A 181 -3.47 12.79 9.16
N ARG A 182 -2.65 13.82 9.37
CA ARG A 182 -2.29 14.80 8.32
C ARG A 182 -1.50 14.18 7.15
N PHE A 183 -0.86 13.03 7.38
CA PHE A 183 -0.08 12.28 6.40
C PHE A 183 -0.82 11.08 5.82
N ASN A 184 -2.12 10.93 6.14
CA ASN A 184 -2.94 9.86 5.61
C ASN A 184 -2.95 9.93 4.09
N LEU A 185 -2.70 8.83 3.39
CA LEU A 185 -2.77 8.75 1.94
C LEU A 185 -4.21 8.62 1.42
N LEU A 186 -5.15 8.19 2.28
CA LEU A 186 -6.56 8.07 1.93
C LEU A 186 -7.20 9.45 1.74
N ASP A 187 -8.15 9.52 0.80
CA ASP A 187 -9.02 10.69 0.68
C ASP A 187 -10.04 10.74 1.82
N PRO A 188 -10.49 11.95 2.23
CA PRO A 188 -11.51 12.11 3.25
C PRO A 188 -12.83 11.37 2.95
N GLU A 189 -13.12 11.11 1.66
CA GLU A 189 -14.32 10.41 1.19
C GLU A 189 -14.16 8.87 1.10
N GLU A 190 -12.95 8.33 1.27
CA GLU A 190 -12.65 6.89 1.06
C GLU A 190 -12.85 5.99 2.30
N VAL A 191 -13.65 6.43 3.29
CA VAL A 191 -13.98 5.64 4.50
C VAL A 191 -15.51 5.53 4.64
N PRO A 192 -16.17 4.34 4.63
CA PRO A 192 -15.73 2.96 4.39
C PRO A 192 -16.37 2.32 3.12
N VAL A 193 -15.64 1.40 2.48
CA VAL A 193 -16.15 0.59 1.35
C VAL A 193 -17.15 -0.45 1.85
N SER A 194 -18.44 -0.22 1.60
CA SER A 194 -19.44 -1.29 1.60
C SER A 194 -19.25 -2.14 0.34
N THR A 195 -19.13 -3.44 0.55
CA THR A 195 -19.08 -4.51 -0.47
C THR A 195 -19.99 -4.22 -1.66
N SER A 196 -19.40 -3.88 -2.80
CA SER A 196 -20.04 -3.92 -4.10
C SER A 196 -19.02 -4.41 -5.11
N ASN A 197 -19.32 -5.55 -5.72
CA ASN A 197 -18.55 -6.25 -6.74
C ASN A 197 -17.83 -5.30 -7.72
N LEU A 198 -16.50 -5.28 -7.69
CA LEU A 198 -15.68 -4.75 -8.78
C LEU A 198 -14.75 -5.86 -9.27
N LEU A 199 -15.34 -6.76 -10.08
CA LEU A 199 -14.57 -7.48 -11.09
C LEU A 199 -14.20 -6.46 -12.17
N VAL A 200 -13.11 -5.73 -11.97
CA VAL A 200 -12.50 -4.95 -13.04
C VAL A 200 -11.89 -5.96 -14.01
N ASN A 201 -12.51 -6.02 -15.18
CA ASN A 201 -12.04 -6.80 -16.31
C ASN A 201 -10.62 -6.36 -16.66
N LYS A 202 -9.68 -7.32 -16.60
CA LYS A 202 -8.26 -7.14 -16.84
C LYS A 202 -8.04 -6.88 -18.33
N GLU A 203 -7.86 -5.62 -18.72
CA GLU A 203 -7.21 -5.34 -20.01
C GLU A 203 -5.76 -5.84 -19.92
N LYS A 204 -5.41 -6.74 -20.85
CA LYS A 204 -4.08 -7.35 -20.92
C LYS A 204 -3.01 -6.26 -21.02
N PRO A 205 -1.86 -6.38 -20.33
CA PRO A 205 -0.81 -5.38 -20.41
C PRO A 205 -0.21 -5.37 -21.83
N MET A 206 -0.56 -4.33 -22.59
CA MET A 206 -0.07 -4.03 -23.95
C MET A 206 1.47 -4.03 -24.03
N GLN A 207 2.14 -3.78 -22.91
CA GLN A 207 3.59 -3.81 -22.74
C GLN A 207 4.22 -5.17 -23.09
N VAL A 208 3.53 -6.29 -22.84
CA VAL A 208 4.05 -7.63 -23.17
C VAL A 208 4.11 -7.84 -24.70
N TYR A 209 3.16 -7.27 -25.45
CA TYR A 209 3.15 -7.36 -26.92
C TYR A 209 4.23 -6.48 -27.57
N ILE A 210 4.52 -5.32 -26.98
CA ILE A 210 5.62 -4.45 -27.42
C ILE A 210 6.96 -5.14 -27.21
N LEU A 211 7.18 -5.74 -26.03
CA LEU A 211 8.42 -6.46 -25.73
C LEU A 211 8.59 -7.70 -26.64
N LEU A 212 7.50 -8.43 -26.92
CA LEU A 212 7.51 -9.57 -27.83
C LEU A 212 7.82 -9.18 -29.27
N SER A 213 7.35 -8.00 -29.73
CA SER A 213 7.66 -7.47 -31.06
C SER A 213 9.14 -7.11 -31.20
N VAL A 214 9.71 -6.42 -30.19
CA VAL A 214 11.14 -6.08 -30.20
C VAL A 214 12.00 -7.33 -30.17
N PHE A 215 11.63 -8.32 -29.33
CA PHE A 215 12.32 -9.61 -29.28
C PHE A 215 12.26 -10.34 -30.63
N GLY A 216 11.10 -10.39 -31.28
CA GLY A 216 10.95 -11.01 -32.60
C GLY A 216 11.82 -10.35 -33.68
N ALA A 217 11.87 -9.02 -33.72
CA ALA A 217 12.73 -8.28 -34.66
C ALA A 217 14.21 -8.60 -34.45
N LEU A 218 14.66 -8.68 -33.20
CA LEU A 218 16.04 -9.05 -32.85
C LEU A 218 16.38 -10.47 -33.30
N VAL A 219 15.48 -11.43 -33.12
CA VAL A 219 15.67 -12.82 -33.58
C VAL A 219 15.78 -12.88 -35.10
N ILE A 220 14.96 -12.12 -35.85
CA ILE A 220 15.02 -12.08 -37.32
C ILE A 220 16.36 -11.51 -37.80
N ILE A 221 16.83 -10.41 -37.19
CA ILE A 221 18.14 -9.83 -37.51
C ILE A 221 19.27 -10.84 -37.23
N LEU A 222 19.18 -11.55 -36.11
CA LEU A 222 20.16 -12.57 -35.74
C LEU A 222 20.18 -13.74 -36.74
N LEU A 223 19.00 -14.22 -37.16
CA LEU A 223 18.90 -15.25 -38.18
C LEU A 223 19.43 -14.79 -39.54
N TYR A 224 19.18 -13.53 -39.90
CA TYR A 224 19.74 -12.95 -41.12
C TYR A 224 21.28 -12.88 -41.07
N LEU A 225 21.86 -12.53 -39.93
CA LEU A 225 23.32 -12.52 -39.77
C LEU A 225 23.95 -13.93 -39.77
N LEU A 226 23.24 -14.93 -39.25
CA LEU A 226 23.73 -16.32 -39.18
C LEU A 226 23.59 -17.09 -40.49
N PHE A 227 22.51 -16.87 -41.23
CA PHE A 227 22.16 -17.65 -42.43
C PHE A 227 22.18 -16.85 -43.73
N GLY A 228 22.29 -15.51 -43.66
CA GLY A 228 22.37 -14.62 -44.82
C GLY A 228 23.79 -14.41 -45.37
N ARG A 229 24.71 -15.34 -45.07
CA ARG A 229 26.08 -15.35 -45.58
C ARG A 229 26.32 -16.58 -46.43
#